data_AF-A0A1J5CWF2-F1
#
_entry.id   AF-A0A1J5CWF2-F1
#
_cell.length_a   1.000
_cell.length_b   1.000
_cell.length_c   1.000
_cell.angle_alpha   90.00
_cell.angle_beta   90.00
_cell.angle_gamma   90.00
#
_symmetry.space_group_name_H-M   'P 1'
#
loop_
_entity.id
_entity.type
_entity.pdbx_description
1 polymer ?
#
loop_
_entity_poly.entity_id
_entity_poly.type
_entity_poly.pdbx_seq_one_letter_code
_entity_poly.pdbx_strand_id
1 'polypeptide(L)'
;MRIKLKTEQLTKLAQHLPFEVMLDQPRDVKGFLEILGHAMPWDEVGLSKFGDPLRKPNRVTFDIEAIDGGFICDVHPSFACYISDLLTQK
;
A
#
# COMPACT_ATOMS: atom_id res chain seq x y z
N MET A 1 6.27 6.64 -6.19
CA MET A 1 5.67 7.74 -5.39
C MET A 1 6.10 7.56 -3.96
N ARG A 2 6.58 8.62 -3.31
CA ARG A 2 7.05 8.59 -1.92
C ARG A 2 5.95 9.13 -1.01
N ILE A 3 5.44 8.30 -0.10
CA ILE A 3 4.35 8.67 0.83
C ILE A 3 4.77 8.40 2.29
N LYS A 4 4.19 9.14 3.23
CA LYS A 4 4.33 8.87 4.68
C LYS A 4 3.06 8.19 5.18
N LEU A 5 3.22 7.03 5.82
CA LEU A 5 2.15 6.33 6.52
C LEU A 5 2.44 6.37 8.03
N LYS A 6 1.51 6.96 8.79
CA LYS A 6 1.57 6.95 10.26
C LYS A 6 1.16 5.59 10.81
N THR A 7 1.59 5.28 12.02
CA THR A 7 1.22 4.02 12.70
C THR A 7 -0.29 3.81 12.74
N GLU A 8 -1.10 4.84 13.02
CA GLU A 8 -2.56 4.69 13.08
C GLU A 8 -3.17 4.39 11.69
N GLN A 9 -2.58 4.94 10.63
CA GLN A 9 -3.00 4.64 9.25
C GLN A 9 -2.66 3.20 8.88
N LEU A 10 -1.47 2.73 9.29
CA LEU A 10 -1.06 1.35 9.10
C LEU A 10 -1.96 0.37 9.86
N THR A 11 -2.32 0.68 11.11
CA THR A 11 -3.28 -0.12 11.88
C THR A 11 -4.64 -0.21 11.19
N LYS A 12 -5.15 0.90 10.63
CA LYS A 12 -6.39 0.87 9.84
C LYS A 12 -6.27 0.00 8.60
N LEU A 13 -5.17 0.15 7.84
CA LEU A 13 -4.94 -0.66 6.64
C LEU A 13 -4.83 -2.15 6.99
N ALA A 14 -4.25 -2.49 8.14
CA ALA A 14 -4.11 -3.88 8.59
C ALA A 14 -5.46 -4.58 8.82
N GLN A 15 -6.53 -3.83 9.10
CA GLN A 15 -7.88 -4.38 9.28
C GLN A 15 -8.46 -5.01 7.99
N HIS A 16 -7.86 -4.73 6.82
CA HIS A 16 -8.24 -5.38 5.57
C HIS A 16 -7.71 -6.80 5.41
N LEU A 17 -6.87 -7.28 6.35
CA LEU A 17 -6.35 -8.64 6.34
C LEU A 17 -7.10 -9.51 7.36
N PRO A 18 -7.27 -10.82 7.08
CA PRO A 18 -8.02 -11.71 7.96
C PRO A 18 -7.23 -12.14 9.22
N PHE A 19 -6.03 -11.59 9.42
CA PHE A 19 -5.15 -11.90 10.53
C PHE A 19 -4.47 -10.62 11.07
N GLU A 20 -4.05 -10.68 12.32
CA GLU A 20 -3.28 -9.60 12.94
C GLU A 20 -1.87 -9.52 12.32
N VAL A 21 -1.40 -8.30 12.05
CA VAL A 21 -0.10 -8.04 11.44
C VAL A 21 0.76 -7.21 12.39
N MET A 22 1.95 -7.70 12.67
CA MET A 22 2.99 -6.94 13.37
C MET A 22 3.65 -5.97 12.38
N LEU A 23 3.69 -4.68 12.70
CA LEU A 23 4.21 -3.62 11.83
C LEU A 23 5.31 -2.81 12.54
N ASP A 24 6.26 -3.53 13.14
CA ASP A 24 7.29 -2.95 14.01
C ASP A 24 8.55 -2.53 13.25
N GLN A 25 8.90 -3.27 12.18
CA GLN A 25 10.11 -3.03 11.41
C GLN A 25 9.81 -2.72 9.94
N PRO A 26 10.69 -1.99 9.22
CA PRO A 26 10.50 -1.68 7.81
C PRO A 26 10.20 -2.89 6.93
N ARG A 27 10.81 -4.05 7.23
CA ARG A 27 10.58 -5.30 6.49
C ARG A 27 9.14 -5.82 6.66
N ASP A 28 8.55 -5.63 7.83
CA ASP A 28 7.22 -6.12 8.16
C ASP A 28 6.19 -5.26 7.41
N VAL A 29 6.38 -3.94 7.43
CA VAL A 29 5.60 -2.97 6.64
C VAL A 29 5.74 -3.24 5.14
N LYS A 30 6.94 -3.56 4.66
CA LYS A 30 7.16 -3.93 3.25
C LYS A 30 6.35 -5.16 2.86
N GLY A 31 6.42 -6.23 3.66
CA GLY A 31 5.65 -7.45 3.41
C GLY A 31 4.15 -7.21 3.44
N PHE A 32 3.68 -6.45 4.44
CA PHE A 32 2.30 -6.04 4.57
C PHE A 32 1.79 -5.28 3.34
N LEU A 33 2.53 -4.27 2.89
CA LEU A 33 2.16 -3.46 1.73
C LEU A 33 2.17 -4.26 0.42
N GLU A 34 3.08 -5.23 0.26
CA GLU A 34 3.02 -6.16 -0.87
C GLU A 34 1.74 -7.00 -0.85
N ILE A 35 1.36 -7.58 0.30
CA ILE A 35 0.11 -8.35 0.44
C ILE A 35 -1.11 -7.48 0.11
N LEU A 36 -1.17 -6.26 0.67
CA LEU A 36 -2.26 -5.32 0.43
C LEU A 36 -2.34 -4.92 -1.06
N GLY A 37 -1.19 -4.67 -1.68
CA GLY A 37 -1.09 -4.35 -3.10
C GLY A 37 -1.47 -5.51 -4.03
N HIS A 38 -1.28 -6.75 -3.58
CA HIS A 38 -1.76 -7.93 -4.30
C HIS A 38 -3.29 -8.00 -4.35
N ALA A 39 -3.98 -7.49 -3.32
CA ALA A 39 -5.43 -7.45 -3.23
C ALA A 39 -6.08 -6.28 -3.99
N MET A 40 -5.30 -5.30 -4.45
CA MET A 40 -5.81 -4.19 -5.26
C MET A 40 -6.51 -4.75 -6.53
N PRO A 41 -7.76 -4.36 -6.82
CA PRO A 41 -8.43 -4.75 -8.06
C PRO A 41 -7.69 -4.08 -9.23
N TRP A 42 -7.00 -4.91 -10.02
CA TRP A 42 -6.24 -4.46 -11.19
C TRP A 42 -7.13 -4.34 -12.43
N ASP A 43 -8.42 -4.67 -12.33
CA ASP A 43 -9.38 -4.70 -13.40
C ASP A 43 -10.22 -3.40 -13.50
N GLU A 44 -10.09 -2.78 -14.68
CA GLU A 44 -10.92 -1.77 -15.36
C GLU A 44 -11.27 -0.45 -14.65
N VAL A 45 -11.53 -0.39 -13.34
CA VAL A 45 -11.98 0.84 -12.67
C VAL A 45 -10.82 1.81 -12.40
N GLY A 46 -9.59 1.31 -12.25
CA GLY A 46 -8.37 2.12 -12.08
C GLY A 46 -7.52 2.28 -13.35
N LEU A 47 -7.70 1.39 -14.33
CA LEU A 47 -6.88 1.32 -15.56
C LEU A 47 -7.18 2.46 -16.54
N SER A 48 -8.43 2.95 -16.60
CA SER A 48 -8.82 4.00 -17.55
C SER A 48 -8.20 5.38 -17.26
N LYS A 49 -7.61 5.59 -16.08
CA LYS A 49 -6.99 6.87 -15.71
C LYS A 49 -5.49 6.97 -16.01
N PHE A 50 -4.80 5.86 -16.28
CA PHE A 50 -3.34 5.84 -16.41
C PHE A 50 -2.87 4.94 -17.57
N GLY A 51 -3.38 5.20 -18.78
CA GLY A 51 -2.57 5.31 -20.01
C GLY A 51 -1.77 4.13 -20.59
N ASP A 52 -1.67 2.94 -20.00
CA ASP A 52 -0.90 1.84 -20.62
C ASP A 52 -1.50 0.44 -20.35
N PRO A 53 -1.54 -0.51 -21.32
CA PRO A 53 -2.22 -1.79 -21.13
C PRO A 53 -1.36 -2.88 -20.45
N LEU A 54 -2.00 -3.53 -19.46
CA LEU A 54 -2.14 -4.99 -19.28
C LEU A 54 -1.00 -5.85 -18.68
N ARG A 55 -0.19 -5.35 -17.74
CA ARG A 55 0.43 -6.25 -16.76
C ARG A 55 0.41 -5.67 -15.35
N LYS A 56 -0.14 -6.46 -14.42
CA LYS A 56 0.03 -6.24 -12.98
C LYS A 56 1.54 -6.07 -12.71
N PRO A 57 1.99 -4.94 -12.17
CA PRO A 57 3.35 -4.75 -11.70
C PRO A 57 3.75 -5.91 -10.80
N ASN A 58 4.92 -6.49 -11.07
CA ASN A 58 5.45 -7.60 -10.27
C ASN A 58 5.70 -7.18 -8.80
N ARG A 59 5.86 -5.87 -8.55
CA ARG A 59 6.00 -5.26 -7.24
C ARG A 59 5.31 -3.91 -7.24
N VAL A 60 4.70 -3.58 -6.11
CA VAL A 60 4.14 -2.24 -5.89
C VAL A 60 4.77 -1.51 -4.71
N THR A 61 5.64 -2.19 -3.95
CA THR A 61 6.42 -1.59 -2.87
C THR A 61 7.91 -1.73 -3.16
N PHE A 62 8.64 -0.63 -3.07
CA PHE A 62 10.05 -0.57 -3.45
C PHE A 62 10.95 -0.48 -2.23
N ASP A 63 10.74 0.55 -1.42
CA ASP A 63 11.56 0.84 -0.24
C ASP A 63 10.71 1.33 0.94
N ILE A 64 11.18 1.03 2.15
CA ILE A 64 10.53 1.40 3.41
C ILE A 64 11.59 1.89 4.39
N GLU A 65 11.37 3.08 4.92
CA GLU A 65 12.23 3.71 5.91
C GLU A 65 11.42 4.01 7.19
N ALA A 66 11.92 3.56 8.34
CA ALA A 66 11.32 3.89 9.63
C ALA A 66 11.59 5.35 10.00
N ILE A 67 10.59 6.01 10.53
CA ILE A 67 10.68 7.38 11.04
C ILE A 67 9.90 7.49 12.36
N ASP A 68 10.06 8.61 13.06
CA ASP A 68 9.25 8.86 14.24
C ASP A 68 7.74 8.94 13.88
N GLY A 69 6.97 8.05 14.51
CA GLY A 69 5.52 7.90 14.33
C GLY A 69 5.07 7.21 13.03
N GLY A 70 5.93 6.48 12.32
CA GLY A 70 5.51 5.68 11.17
C GLY A 70 6.61 5.34 10.18
N PHE A 71 6.27 5.31 8.89
CA PHE A 71 7.18 4.89 7.83
C PHE A 71 7.06 5.76 6.58
N ILE A 72 8.18 5.98 5.91
CA ILE A 72 8.22 6.49 4.53
C ILE A 72 8.22 5.30 3.58
N CYS A 73 7.29 5.31 2.64
CA CYS A 73 7.07 4.20 1.71
C CYS A 73 7.21 4.67 0.26
N ASP A 74 8.14 4.06 -0.46
CA ASP A 74 8.27 4.23 -1.90
C ASP A 74 7.43 3.15 -2.59
N VAL A 75 6.35 3.57 -3.24
CA VAL A 75 5.32 2.68 -3.81
C VAL A 75 4.94 3.06 -5.24
N HIS A 76 4.27 2.14 -5.95
CA HIS A 76 3.70 2.40 -7.26
C HIS A 76 2.58 3.47 -7.16
N PRO A 77 2.48 4.44 -8.10
CA PRO A 77 1.45 5.49 -8.02
C PRO A 77 0.02 4.96 -7.90
N SER A 78 -0.36 3.96 -8.70
CA SER A 78 -1.69 3.34 -8.59
C SER A 78 -1.95 2.71 -7.22
N PHE A 79 -0.90 2.16 -6.58
CA PHE A 79 -1.02 1.59 -5.25
C PHE A 79 -1.15 2.68 -4.18
N ALA A 80 -0.47 3.82 -4.35
CA ALA A 80 -0.68 4.98 -3.49
C ALA A 80 -2.13 5.50 -3.57
N CYS A 81 -2.73 5.52 -4.77
CA CYS A 81 -4.14 5.86 -4.94
C CYS A 81 -5.04 4.86 -4.20
N TYR A 82 -4.80 3.57 -4.36
CA TYR A 82 -5.58 2.54 -3.67
C TYR A 82 -5.47 2.64 -2.13
N ILE A 83 -4.27 2.86 -1.60
CA ILE A 83 -4.07 3.12 -0.16
C ILE A 83 -4.88 4.34 0.29
N SER A 84 -4.92 5.41 -0.52
CA SER A 84 -5.74 6.60 -0.22
C SER A 84 -7.22 6.26 -0.16
N ASP A 85 -7.72 5.46 -1.11
CA ASP A 85 -9.13 5.04 -1.14
C ASP A 85 -9.47 4.19 0.10
N LEU A 86 -8.64 3.21 0.45
CA LEU A 86 -8.82 2.39 1.65
C LEU A 86 -8.82 3.22 2.94
N LEU A 87 -7.95 4.23 3.04
CA LEU A 87 -7.87 5.09 4.23
C LEU A 87 -9.02 6.10 4.36
N THR A 88 -9.76 6.35 3.28
CA THR A 88 -10.85 7.34 3.22
C THR A 88 -12.23 6.72 3.15
N GLN A 89 -12.35 5.44 2.81
CA GLN A 89 -13.59 4.67 2.97
C GLN A 89 -13.97 4.62 4.46
N LYS A 90 -15.23 4.93 4.75
CA LYS A 90 -15.80 5.00 6.11
C LYS A 90 -16.21 3.63 6.62
#